data_AF-A0A9D5GR02-F1
#
_entry.id   AF-A0A9D5GR02-F1
#
_cell.length_a   1.000
_cell.length_b   1.000
_cell.length_c   1.000
_cell.angle_alpha   90.00
_cell.angle_beta   90.00
_cell.angle_gamma   90.00
#
_symmetry.space_group_name_H-M   'P 1'
#
loop_
_entity.id
_entity.type
_entity.pdbx_description
1 polymer ?
#
loop_
_entity_poly.entity_id
_entity_poly.type
_entity_poly.pdbx_seq_one_letter_code
_entity_poly.pdbx_strand_id
1 'polypeptide(L)' 'MKNQEKDKKTEKINYFDFSEVLTYFFRKKDPSRPKNFNIKAMHTINKISILMFLFAVIVMIVRAVLRA' A
#
# COMPACT_ATOMS: atom_id res chain seq x y z
N MET A 1 27.72 -8.77 30.25
CA MET A 1 26.98 -9.54 29.23
C MET A 1 25.49 -9.28 29.45
N LYS A 2 24.92 -8.24 28.83
CA LYS A 2 23.50 -7.87 28.98
C LYS A 2 22.92 -7.41 27.63
N ASN A 3 21.70 -7.87 27.40
CA ASN A 3 20.67 -7.39 26.47
C ASN A 3 20.85 -7.68 24.98
N GLN A 4 20.56 -8.94 24.63
CA GLN A 4 19.84 -9.26 23.39
C GLN A 4 18.40 -9.64 23.74
N GLU A 5 17.63 -8.69 24.28
CA GLU A 5 16.17 -8.76 24.23
C GLU A 5 15.78 -7.89 23.04
N LYS A 6 15.85 -8.47 21.84
CA LYS A 6 15.24 -7.85 20.66
C LYS A 6 13.75 -8.11 20.80
N ASP A 7 13.07 -7.12 21.36
CA ASP A 7 11.61 -7.02 21.39
C ASP A 7 11.04 -7.40 20.04
N LYS A 8 10.56 -8.63 19.94
CA LYS A 8 9.68 -9.09 18.88
C LYS A 8 8.34 -8.41 19.16
N LYS A 9 8.27 -7.08 18.96
CA LYS A 9 7.01 -6.36 19.03
C LYS A 9 6.10 -7.01 18.00
N THR A 10 5.10 -7.74 18.49
CA THR A 10 4.01 -8.26 17.69
C THR A 10 3.32 -7.05 17.09
N GLU A 11 3.72 -6.70 15.86
CA GLU A 11 3.08 -5.70 15.02
C GLU A 11 1.61 -6.14 14.90
N LYS A 12 0.71 -5.48 15.64
CA LYS A 12 -0.72 -5.71 15.47
C LYS A 12 -1.08 -5.20 14.09
N ILE A 13 -1.21 -6.11 13.14
CA ILE A 13 -1.59 -5.79 11.77
C ILE A 13 -3.04 -5.26 11.81
N ASN A 14 -3.19 -3.95 11.69
CA ASN A 14 -4.50 -3.32 11.58
C ASN A 14 -4.98 -3.48 10.14
N TYR A 15 -5.75 -4.55 9.87
CA TYR A 15 -6.24 -4.88 8.53
C TYR A 15 -7.15 -3.82 7.89
N PHE A 16 -7.77 -2.96 8.70
CA PHE A 16 -8.63 -1.86 8.24
C PHE A 16 -7.92 -0.51 8.19
N ASP A 17 -6.59 -0.47 8.27
CA ASP A 17 -5.85 0.78 8.26
C ASP A 17 -5.66 1.31 6.83
N PHE A 18 -6.66 2.06 6.35
CA PHE A 18 -6.60 2.75 5.06
C PHE A 18 -5.67 3.99 5.07
N SER A 19 -5.15 4.38 6.24
CA SER A 19 -4.23 5.51 6.37
C SER A 19 -2.95 5.27 5.56
N GLU A 20 -2.51 4.02 5.48
CA GLU A 20 -1.30 3.67 4.75
C GLU A 20 -1.49 3.83 3.23
N VAL A 21 -2.63 3.41 2.66
CA VAL A 21 -2.92 3.61 1.23
C VAL A 21 -3.14 5.09 0.89
N LEU A 22 -3.83 5.86 1.73
CA LEU A 22 -3.98 7.30 1.50
C LEU A 22 -2.63 8.01 1.58
N THR A 23 -1.84 7.74 2.62
CA THR A 23 -0.48 8.24 2.73
C THR A 23 0.35 7.82 1.52
N TYR A 24 0.18 6.61 1.00
CA TYR A 24 0.91 6.12 -0.16
C TYR A 24 0.66 6.89 -1.48
N PHE A 25 -0.56 7.41 -1.67
CA PHE A 25 -0.91 8.27 -2.82
C PHE A 25 -0.49 9.73 -2.61
N PHE A 26 -0.58 10.24 -1.38
CA PHE A 26 -0.24 11.63 -1.05
C PHE A 26 1.21 11.84 -0.55
N ARG A 27 2.01 10.77 -0.42
CA ARG A 27 3.40 10.87 0.07
C ARG A 27 4.25 11.66 -0.90
N LYS A 28 4.74 12.82 -0.46
CA LYS A 28 5.71 13.63 -1.22
C LYS A 28 6.93 12.78 -1.58
N LYS A 29 7.38 12.91 -2.82
CA LYS A 29 8.56 12.21 -3.32
C LYS A 29 9.81 12.81 -2.68
N ASP A 30 10.41 12.07 -1.76
CA ASP A 30 11.67 12.42 -1.12
C ASP A 30 12.81 12.40 -2.17
N PRO A 31 13.49 13.54 -2.42
CA PRO A 31 14.50 13.67 -3.45
C PRO A 31 15.85 13.01 -3.09
N SER A 32 16.09 12.64 -1.82
CA SER A 32 17.37 12.08 -1.35
C SER A 32 17.50 10.56 -1.53
N ARG A 33 16.51 9.89 -2.12
CA ARG A 33 16.45 8.42 -2.21
C ARG A 33 17.33 7.91 -3.36
N PRO A 34 18.20 6.91 -3.14
CA PRO A 34 18.96 6.29 -4.23
C PRO A 34 18.00 5.72 -5.28
N LYS A 35 18.19 6.11 -6.54
CA LYS A 35 17.31 5.76 -7.67
C LYS A 35 17.60 4.33 -8.17
N ASN A 36 17.39 3.33 -7.32
CA ASN A 36 17.46 1.94 -7.76
C ASN A 36 16.17 1.58 -8.51
N PHE A 37 16.28 1.24 -9.80
CA PHE A 37 15.15 0.88 -10.65
C PHE A 37 14.34 -0.29 -10.08
N ASN A 38 14.98 -1.28 -9.45
CA ASN A 38 14.30 -2.41 -8.79
C ASN A 38 13.33 -1.98 -7.69
N ILE A 39 13.70 -1.03 -6.83
CA ILE A 39 12.85 -0.55 -5.74
C ILE A 39 11.68 0.28 -6.28
N LYS A 40 11.92 1.06 -7.34
CA LYS A 40 10.84 1.76 -8.05
C LYS A 40 9.88 0.79 -8.72
N ALA A 41 10.39 -0.21 -9.43
CA ALA A 41 9.57 -1.21 -10.12
C ALA A 41 8.69 -1.97 -9.13
N MET A 42 9.25 -2.41 -8.00
CA MET A 42 8.49 -3.07 -6.93
C MET A 42 7.37 -2.17 -6.39
N HIS A 43 7.65 -0.88 -6.16
CA HIS A 43 6.62 0.07 -5.71
C HIS A 43 5.57 0.34 -6.79
N THR A 44 5.98 0.48 -8.05
CA THR A 44 5.08 0.69 -9.19
C THR A 44 4.13 -0.47 -9.38
N ILE A 45 4.63 -1.71 -9.36
CA ILE A 45 3.80 -2.92 -9.46
C ILE A 45 2.77 -2.94 -8.33
N ASN A 46 3.17 -2.60 -7.09
CA ASN A 46 2.25 -2.50 -5.96
C ASN A 46 1.22 -1.37 -6.10
N LYS A 47 1.53 -0.25 -6.77
CA LYS A 47 0.55 0.81 -7.08
C LYS A 47 -0.48 0.31 -8.10
N ILE A 48 -0.01 -0.39 -9.13
CA ILE A 48 -0.84 -0.85 -10.25
C ILE A 48 -1.83 -1.92 -9.77
N SER A 49 -1.42 -2.82 -8.88
CA SER A 49 -2.33 -3.83 -8.32
C SER A 49 -3.50 -3.20 -7.56
N ILE A 50 -3.22 -2.21 -6.70
CA ILE A 50 -4.26 -1.47 -5.96
C ILE A 50 -5.20 -0.72 -6.92
N LEU A 51 -4.64 -0.11 -7.97
CA LEU A 51 -5.44 0.63 -8.96
C LEU A 51 -6.36 -0.29 -9.78
N MET A 52 -5.86 -1.43 -10.24
CA MET A 52 -6.66 -2.43 -10.98
C MET A 52 -7.75 -3.04 -10.11
N PHE A 53 -7.44 -3.34 -8.85
CA PHE A 53 -8.42 -3.79 -7.88
C PHE A 53 -9.54 -2.76 -7.69
N LEU A 54 -9.19 -1.48 -7.48
CA LEU A 54 -10.16 -0.41 -7.29
C LEU A 54 -11.03 -0.21 -8.53
N PHE A 55 -10.45 -0.30 -9.73
CA PHE A 55 -11.20 -0.24 -10.98
C PHE A 55 -12.24 -1.37 -11.09
N ALA A 56 -11.85 -2.60 -10.79
CA ALA A 56 -12.77 -3.74 -10.79
C ALA A 56 -13.91 -3.57 -9.78
N VAL A 57 -13.60 -3.08 -8.56
CA VAL A 57 -14.61 -2.78 -7.53
C VAL A 57 -15.58 -1.72 -8.00
N ILE A 58 -15.09 -0.62 -8.60
CA ILE A 58 -15.94 0.44 -9.17
C ILE A 58 -16.86 -0.12 -10.25
N VAL A 59 -16.32 -0.90 -11.20
CA VAL A 59 -17.12 -1.53 -12.26
C VAL A 59 -18.17 -2.47 -11.69
N MET A 60 -17.83 -3.25 -10.66
CA MET A 60 -18.77 -4.14 -9.99
C MET A 60 -19.90 -3.37 -9.31
N ILE A 61 -19.59 -2.28 -8.58
CA ILE A 61 -20.59 -1.41 -7.94
C ILE A 61 -21.48 -0.75 -8.98
N VAL A 62 -20.90 -0.15 -10.02
CA VAL A 62 -21.65 0.51 -11.10
C VAL A 62 -22.56 -0.49 -11.81
N ARG A 63 -22.07 -1.69 -12.13
CA ARG A 63 -22.90 -2.75 -12.70
C ARG A 63 -23.99 -3.22 -11.75
N ALA A 64 -23.74 -3.26 -10.44
CA ALA A 64 -24.73 -3.67 -9.45
C ALA A 64 -25.84 -2.61 -9.30
N VAL A 65 -25.48 -1.32 -9.25
CA VAL A 65 -26.44 -0.21 -9.10
C VAL A 65 -27.20 0.08 -10.40
N LEU A 66 -26.56 -0.03 -11.57
CA LEU A 66 -27.24 0.19 -12.86
C LEU A 66 -28.08 -1.01 -13.32
N ARG A 67 -27.87 -2.21 -12.76
CA ARG A 67 -28.63 -3.43 -13.10
C ARG A 67 -29.70 -3.76 -12.04
N ALA A 68 -29.63 -3.16 -10.86
CA ALA A 68 -30.72 -3.16 -9.87
C ALA A 68 -31.81 -2.17 -10.29
#